data_AF-A0A316ZFY5-F1
#
_entry.id   AF-A0A316ZFY5-F1
#
_cell.length_a   1.000
_cell.length_b   1.000
_cell.length_c   1.000
_cell.angle_alpha   90.00
_cell.angle_beta   90.00
_cell.angle_gamma   90.00
#
_symmetry.space_group_name_H-M   'P 1'
#
loop_
_entity.id
_entity.type
_entity.pdbx_description
1 polymer ?
#
loop_
_entity_poly.entity_id
_entity_poly.type
_entity_poly.pdbx_seq_one_letter_code
_entity_poly.pdbx_strand_id
1 'polypeptide(L)'
;TWYGGGQLDAPSCGGKAPKSSDYVVAVPTSSGMKCGDTLHIHRGNRKMVSAVVRDTCAGCAKNQVDMTRGLFSALGSLDDGVLSNLRIRV
;
A
#
# COMPACT_ATOMS: atom_id res chain seq x y z
N THR A 1 0.89 -6.74 1.91
CA THR A 1 0.46 -6.93 3.31
C THR A 1 -0.31 -5.70 3.74
N TRP A 2 -0.62 -5.56 5.04
CA TRP A 2 -1.13 -4.31 5.58
C TRP A 2 -0.39 -3.88 6.86
N TYR A 3 -0.34 -2.57 7.14
CA TYR A 3 0.33 -2.00 8.31
C TYR A 3 -0.36 -2.31 9.64
N GLY A 4 0.39 -2.75 10.63
CA GLY A 4 -0.05 -2.90 12.01
C GLY A 4 0.52 -1.84 12.95
N GLY A 5 -0.26 -1.44 13.96
CA GLY A 5 0.20 -0.52 15.00
C GLY A 5 0.63 0.86 14.46
N GLY A 6 1.70 1.42 15.02
CA GLY A 6 2.23 2.77 14.71
C GLY A 6 3.18 2.83 13.51
N GLN A 7 3.18 1.83 12.62
CA GLN A 7 4.08 1.79 11.45
C GLN A 7 3.92 2.96 10.48
N LEU A 8 2.80 3.69 10.56
CA LEU A 8 2.49 4.87 9.74
C LEU A 8 2.53 6.20 10.50
N ASP A 9 3.03 6.21 11.74
CA ASP A 9 3.08 7.43 12.57
C ASP A 9 4.08 8.47 12.02
N ALA A 10 5.14 7.99 11.34
CA ALA A 10 6.19 8.81 10.75
C ALA A 10 6.57 8.29 9.35
N PRO A 11 5.71 8.50 8.33
CA PRO A 11 5.95 8.00 6.98
C PRO A 11 7.19 8.66 6.35
N SER A 12 7.94 7.91 5.54
CA SER A 12 9.17 8.39 4.89
C SER A 12 8.96 9.59 3.96
N CYS A 13 7.77 9.71 3.36
CA CYS A 13 7.40 10.85 2.51
C CYS A 13 7.04 12.10 3.32
N GLY A 14 7.03 12.03 4.66
CA GLY A 14 6.68 13.11 5.55
C GLY A 14 5.19 13.48 5.56
N GLY A 15 4.91 14.60 6.24
CA GLY A 15 3.56 15.10 6.46
C GLY A 15 2.85 14.39 7.62
N LYS A 16 1.53 14.57 7.69
CA LYS A 16 0.70 13.95 8.74
C LYS A 16 0.63 12.43 8.56
N ALA A 17 0.64 11.71 9.68
CA ALA A 17 0.39 10.28 9.74
C ALA A 17 -0.94 9.94 9.04
N PRO A 18 -0.92 9.03 8.04
CA PRO A 18 -2.14 8.53 7.43
C PRO A 18 -2.95 7.74 8.46
N LYS A 19 -4.28 7.81 8.35
CA LYS A 19 -5.19 6.99 9.13
C LYS A 19 -5.25 5.59 8.56
N SER A 20 -5.59 4.61 9.41
CA SER A 20 -5.81 3.23 8.96
C SER A 20 -6.90 3.08 7.88
N SER A 21 -7.82 4.05 7.78
CA SER A 21 -8.89 4.10 6.77
C SER A 21 -8.47 4.75 5.45
N ASP A 22 -7.33 5.46 5.42
CA ASP A 22 -6.87 6.14 4.22
C ASP A 22 -6.43 5.13 3.16
N TYR A 23 -6.31 5.56 1.90
CA TYR A 23 -5.90 4.69 0.79
C TYR A 23 -4.48 5.05 0.39
N VAL A 24 -3.55 4.57 1.22
CA VAL A 24 -2.11 4.82 1.04
C VAL A 24 -1.31 3.54 1.14
N VAL A 25 -0.10 3.59 0.57
CA VAL A 25 0.77 2.43 0.38
C VAL A 25 2.23 2.78 0.63
N ALA A 26 2.97 1.82 1.19
CA ALA A 26 4.43 1.80 1.20
C ALA A 26 4.94 0.90 0.09
N VAL A 27 5.97 1.40 -0.58
CA VAL A 27 6.64 0.72 -1.69
C VAL A 27 8.11 0.50 -1.34
N PRO A 28 8.76 -0.54 -1.85
CA PRO A 28 10.19 -0.74 -1.65
C PRO A 28 10.96 0.32 -2.44
N THR A 29 12.14 0.71 -1.97
CA THR A 29 13.03 1.65 -2.67
C THR A 29 13.37 1.19 -4.09
N SER A 30 13.42 -0.13 -4.32
CA SER A 30 13.69 -0.73 -5.63
C SER A 30 12.51 -0.71 -6.61
N SER A 31 11.32 -0.25 -6.20
CA SER A 31 10.12 -0.20 -7.05
C SER A 31 10.22 0.85 -8.17
N GLY A 32 10.99 1.92 -7.94
CA GLY A 32 11.03 3.10 -8.81
C GLY A 32 9.84 4.06 -8.63
N MET A 33 8.87 3.73 -7.77
CA MET A 33 7.74 4.60 -7.43
C MET A 33 8.16 5.66 -6.42
N LYS A 34 7.56 6.84 -6.50
CA LYS A 34 7.92 8.03 -5.71
C LYS A 34 6.81 8.44 -4.76
N CYS A 35 7.18 9.18 -3.72
CA CYS A 35 6.22 9.83 -2.84
C CYS A 35 5.22 10.69 -3.64
N GLY A 36 3.93 10.48 -3.41
CA GLY A 36 2.86 11.18 -4.10
C GLY A 36 2.36 10.50 -5.38
N ASP A 37 3.04 9.47 -5.88
CA ASP A 37 2.53 8.69 -7.01
C ASP A 37 1.19 8.05 -6.66
N THR A 38 0.26 8.05 -7.62
CA THR A 38 -1.02 7.35 -7.48
C THR A 38 -0.91 5.99 -8.13
N LEU A 39 -1.15 4.94 -7.35
CA LEU A 39 -1.15 3.56 -7.81
C LEU A 39 -2.58 3.09 -8.08
N HIS A 40 -2.80 2.46 -9.24
CA HIS A 40 -4.00 1.73 -9.57
C HIS A 40 -3.78 0.24 -9.31
N ILE A 41 -4.47 -0.29 -8.30
CA ILE A 41 -4.29 -1.66 -7.81
C ILE A 41 -5.50 -2.49 -8.22
N HIS A 42 -5.25 -3.53 -9.01
CA HIS A 42 -6.27 -4.47 -9.48
C HIS A 42 -6.06 -5.83 -8.83
N ARG A 43 -7.15 -6.47 -8.39
CA ARG A 43 -7.14 -7.87 -7.93
C ARG A 43 -7.92 -8.76 -8.90
N GLY A 44 -7.21 -9.55 -9.70
CA GLY A 44 -7.81 -10.38 -10.76
C GLY A 44 -8.60 -9.54 -11.77
N ASN A 45 -9.74 -10.06 -12.23
CA ASN A 45 -10.65 -9.34 -13.15
C ASN A 45 -11.64 -8.42 -12.42
N ARG A 46 -11.40 -8.12 -11.13
CA ARG A 46 -12.34 -7.40 -10.25
C ARG A 46 -11.97 -5.91 -10.12
N LYS A 47 -12.51 -5.30 -9.05
CA LYS A 47 -12.37 -3.90 -8.62
C LYS A 47 -10.93 -3.39 -8.73
N MET A 48 -10.81 -2.18 -9.27
CA MET A 48 -9.62 -1.34 -9.21
C MET A 48 -9.77 -0.39 -8.02
N VAL A 49 -8.68 -0.19 -7.29
CA VAL A 49 -8.63 0.78 -6.18
C VAL A 49 -7.39 1.66 -6.37
N SER A 50 -7.57 2.98 -6.26
CA SER A 50 -6.47 3.94 -6.31
C SER A 50 -5.90 4.19 -4.90
N ALA A 51 -4.59 4.28 -4.80
CA ALA A 51 -3.88 4.57 -3.55
C ALA A 51 -2.68 5.49 -3.78
N VAL A 52 -2.31 6.29 -2.79
CA VAL A 52 -1.15 7.20 -2.90
C VAL A 52 0.06 6.63 -2.18
N VAL A 53 1.24 6.67 -2.81
CA VAL A 53 2.50 6.32 -2.17
C VAL A 53 2.82 7.36 -1.11
N ARG A 54 2.86 6.92 0.15
CA ARG A 54 3.14 7.79 1.30
C ARG A 54 4.30 7.32 2.14
N ASP A 55 4.82 6.13 1.91
CA ASP A 55 5.90 5.61 2.74
C ASP A 55 6.79 4.64 1.95
N THR A 56 7.89 4.21 2.55
CA THR A 56 8.86 3.29 1.98
C THR A 56 8.99 2.05 2.86
N CYS A 57 8.77 0.88 2.27
CA CYS A 57 8.88 -0.39 2.98
C CYS A 57 10.27 -1.00 2.76
N ALA A 58 11.17 -0.83 3.73
CA ALA A 58 12.54 -1.37 3.65
C ALA A 58 12.60 -2.91 3.62
N GLY A 59 11.61 -3.58 4.23
CA GLY A 59 11.52 -5.05 4.27
C GLY A 59 10.78 -5.68 3.08
N CYS A 60 10.17 -4.88 2.22
CA CYS A 60 9.37 -5.39 1.10
C CYS A 60 10.27 -5.80 -0.07
N ALA A 61 9.97 -6.95 -0.66
CA ALA A 61 10.56 -7.31 -1.96
C ALA A 61 10.09 -6.34 -3.05
N LYS A 62 10.84 -6.22 -4.17
CA LYS A 62 10.59 -5.25 -5.26
C LYS A 62 9.13 -5.17 -5.75
N ASN A 63 8.41 -6.28 -5.75
CA ASN A 63 7.03 -6.39 -6.24
C ASN A 63 6.00 -6.53 -5.11
N GLN A 64 6.39 -6.27 -3.87
CA GLN A 64 5.51 -6.26 -2.71
C GLN A 64 5.23 -4.82 -2.28
N VAL A 65 4.01 -4.58 -1.83
CA VAL A 65 3.61 -3.31 -1.26
C VAL A 65 2.90 -3.56 0.06
N ASP A 66 3.00 -2.58 0.95
CA ASP A 66 2.34 -2.61 2.25
C ASP A 66 1.23 -1.56 2.31
N MET A 67 0.01 -2.00 2.61
CA MET A 67 -1.19 -1.19 2.46
C MET A 67 -1.75 -0.75 3.80
N THR A 68 -2.44 0.38 3.82
CA THR A 68 -3.39 0.67 4.90
C THR A 68 -4.48 -0.40 5.00
N ARG A 69 -5.00 -0.66 6.21
CA ARG A 69 -6.07 -1.67 6.40
C ARG A 69 -7.30 -1.35 5.57
N GLY A 70 -7.66 -0.07 5.43
CA GLY A 70 -8.75 0.39 4.56
C GLY A 70 -8.55 -0.06 3.11
N LEU A 71 -7.40 0.30 2.52
CA LEU A 71 -7.03 -0.12 1.17
C LEU A 71 -7.02 -1.65 1.00
N PHE A 72 -6.42 -2.37 1.94
CA PHE A 72 -6.36 -3.83 1.90
C PHE A 72 -7.76 -4.45 1.94
N SER A 73 -8.63 -3.95 2.84
CA SER A 73 -10.01 -4.43 2.97
C SER A 73 -10.89 -4.14 1.74
N ALA A 74 -10.56 -3.12 0.96
CA ALA A 74 -11.22 -2.82 -0.31
C ALA A 74 -10.88 -3.86 -1.40
N LEU A 75 -9.76 -4.57 -1.26
CA LEU A 75 -9.27 -5.57 -2.20
C LEU A 75 -9.51 -7.02 -1.71
N GLY A 76 -9.49 -7.29 -0.41
CA GLY A 76 -9.64 -8.64 0.16
C GLY A 76 -9.89 -8.66 1.67
N SER A 77 -9.93 -9.85 2.28
CA SER A 77 -10.19 -9.99 3.72
C SER A 77 -8.92 -9.71 4.50
N LEU A 78 -8.98 -8.91 5.57
CA LEU A 78 -7.81 -8.65 6.43
C LEU A 78 -7.22 -9.93 7.03
N ASP A 79 -8.03 -10.97 7.21
CA ASP A 79 -7.63 -12.29 7.70
C ASP A 79 -6.71 -13.04 6.73
N ASP A 80 -6.73 -12.66 5.43
CA ASP A 80 -5.82 -13.23 4.44
C ASP A 80 -4.35 -12.86 4.78
N GLY A 81 -4.13 -11.69 5.42
CA GLY A 81 -2.82 -11.13 5.77
C GLY A 81 -1.95 -10.68 4.57
N VAL A 82 -1.99 -11.46 3.49
CA VAL A 82 -1.29 -11.24 2.22
C VAL A 82 -2.27 -11.44 1.07
N LEU A 83 -2.39 -10.43 0.19
CA LEU A 83 -3.08 -10.58 -1.09
C LEU A 83 -2.05 -10.85 -2.19
N SER A 84 -2.23 -11.93 -2.94
CA SER A 84 -1.44 -12.30 -4.12
C SER A 84 -2.18 -11.97 -5.42
N ASN A 85 -1.46 -12.05 -6.55
CA ASN A 85 -1.97 -11.80 -7.90
C ASN A 85 -2.55 -10.38 -8.11
N LEU A 86 -1.94 -9.39 -7.47
CA LEU A 86 -2.24 -7.97 -7.70
C LEU A 86 -1.53 -7.46 -8.95
N ARG A 87 -2.23 -6.64 -9.74
CA ARG A 87 -1.63 -5.87 -10.84
C ARG A 87 -1.62 -4.40 -10.43
N ILE A 88 -0.43 -3.82 -10.33
CA ILE A 88 -0.21 -2.43 -9.90
C ILE A 88 0.30 -1.62 -11.09
N ARG A 89 -0.28 -0.44 -11.30
CA ARG A 89 0.17 0.55 -12.29
C ARG A 89 0.29 1.91 -11.63
N VAL A 90 1.26 2.70 -12.06
CA VAL A 90 1.38 4.14 -11.75
C VAL A 90 0.69 4.92 -12.86
#